data_AF-A0A3D5XSI4-F1
#
_entry.id   AF-A0A3D5XSI4-F1
#
_cell.length_a   1.000
_cell.length_b   1.000
_cell.length_c   1.000
_cell.angle_alpha   90.00
_cell.angle_beta   90.00
_cell.angle_gamma   90.00
#
_symmetry.space_group_name_H-M   'P 1'
#
loop_
_entity.id
_entity.type
_entity.pdbx_description
1 polymer ?
#
loop_
_entity_poly.entity_id
_entity_poly.type
_entity_poly.pdbx_seq_one_letter_code
_entity_poly.pdbx_strand_id
1 'polypeptide(L)'
;GAKIALITINPQSTIGKMADVVVEISAPSPKSAKEGQIKSIQPMGSLFEQSEGLFMDIAILKLMEIKNMTSETMFGRHANME
;
A
#
# COMPACT_ATOMS: atom_id res chain seq x y z
N GLY A 1 -9.26 -18.97 -9.97
CA GLY A 1 -8.91 -17.57 -10.30
C GLY A 1 -7.66 -17.17 -9.54
N ALA A 2 -7.09 -16.01 -9.83
CA ALA A 2 -5.98 -15.44 -9.06
C ALA A 2 -6.44 -14.91 -7.70
N LYS A 3 -5.54 -14.83 -6.72
CA LYS A 3 -5.78 -14.18 -5.43
C LYS A 3 -5.67 -12.66 -5.58
N ILE A 4 -6.59 -11.92 -4.96
CA ILE A 4 -6.66 -10.45 -5.04
C ILE A 4 -6.26 -9.87 -3.68
N ALA A 5 -5.19 -9.09 -3.64
CA ALA A 5 -4.82 -8.25 -2.51
C ALA A 5 -5.18 -6.79 -2.82
N LEU A 6 -5.79 -6.10 -1.86
CA LEU A 6 -6.21 -4.71 -2.00
C LEU A 6 -5.66 -3.86 -0.85
N ILE A 7 -5.03 -2.74 -1.19
CA ILE A 7 -4.71 -1.65 -0.27
C ILE A 7 -5.83 -0.60 -0.40
N THR A 8 -6.48 -0.25 0.71
CA THR A 8 -7.62 0.69 0.65
C THR A 8 -7.85 1.42 1.97
N ILE A 9 -8.62 2.49 1.89
CA ILE A 9 -9.13 3.24 3.03
C ILE A 9 -10.52 2.76 3.49
N ASN A 10 -11.21 1.99 2.64
CA ASN A 10 -12.55 1.48 2.90
C ASN A 10 -12.65 -0.02 2.53
N PRO A 11 -12.42 -0.91 3.51
CA PRO A 11 -12.57 -2.36 3.35
C PRO A 11 -13.98 -2.79 2.95
N GLN A 12 -15.00 -1.98 3.23
CA GLN A 12 -16.41 -2.28 2.95
C GLN A 12 -16.86 -1.80 1.56
N SER A 13 -15.96 -1.19 0.77
CA SER A 13 -16.22 -0.83 -0.62
C SER A 13 -16.50 -2.06 -1.49
N THR A 14 -17.11 -1.85 -2.67
CA THR A 14 -17.38 -2.96 -3.62
C THR A 14 -16.11 -3.73 -3.96
N ILE A 15 -14.99 -3.05 -4.19
CA ILE A 15 -13.70 -3.70 -4.45
C ILE A 15 -13.11 -4.38 -3.21
N GLY A 16 -13.30 -3.81 -2.02
CA GLY A 16 -12.91 -4.43 -0.76
C GLY A 16 -13.58 -5.78 -0.52
N LYS A 17 -14.87 -5.89 -0.85
CA LYS A 17 -15.63 -7.15 -0.73
C LYS A 17 -15.23 -8.21 -1.76
N MET A 18 -14.56 -7.82 -2.85
CA MET A 18 -14.07 -8.74 -3.87
C MET A 18 -12.64 -9.25 -3.59
N ALA A 19 -11.92 -8.62 -2.67
CA ALA A 19 -10.53 -8.97 -2.37
C ALA A 19 -10.43 -10.16 -1.41
N ASP A 20 -9.42 -11.02 -1.62
CA ASP A 20 -9.09 -12.11 -0.69
C ASP A 20 -8.33 -11.61 0.54
N VAL A 21 -7.53 -10.54 0.37
CA VAL A 21 -6.73 -9.92 1.41
C VAL A 21 -6.90 -8.40 1.32
N VAL A 22 -7.17 -7.76 2.45
CA VAL A 22 -7.31 -6.30 2.52
C VAL A 22 -6.30 -5.73 3.52
N VAL A 23 -5.53 -4.75 3.05
CA VAL A 23 -4.68 -3.88 3.88
C VAL A 23 -5.40 -2.54 4.01
N GLU A 24 -5.90 -2.23 5.21
CA GLU A 24 -6.52 -0.94 5.49
C GLU A 24 -5.47 0.11 5.86
N ILE A 25 -5.35 1.17 5.07
CA ILE A 25 -4.56 2.36 5.42
C ILE A 25 -5.49 3.41 6.01
N SER A 26 -5.22 3.81 7.24
CA SER A 26 -5.97 4.87 7.93
C SER A 26 -5.47 6.25 7.49
N ALA A 27 -6.31 6.99 6.75
CA ALA A 27 -6.07 8.37 6.36
C ALA A 27 -7.41 9.15 6.32
N PRO A 28 -7.39 10.49 6.24
CA PRO A 28 -8.62 11.26 6.07
C PRO A 28 -9.30 10.90 4.75
N SER A 29 -10.58 10.53 4.80
CA SER A 29 -11.39 10.33 3.61
C SER A 29 -12.88 10.32 3.97
N PRO A 30 -13.75 10.96 3.17
CA PRO A 30 -15.20 10.88 3.34
C PRO A 30 -15.76 9.48 3.00
N LYS A 31 -14.93 8.60 2.44
CA LYS A 31 -15.31 7.22 2.13
C LYS A 31 -14.92 6.25 3.23
N SER A 32 -14.22 6.69 4.28
CA SER A 32 -13.78 5.83 5.38
C SER A 32 -14.89 5.63 6.40
N ALA A 33 -14.97 4.44 6.99
CA ALA A 33 -15.81 4.22 8.18
C ALA A 33 -15.34 5.02 9.41
N LYS A 34 -14.11 5.54 9.36
CA LYS A 34 -13.48 6.37 10.40
C LYS A 34 -13.42 7.85 10.01
N GLU A 35 -14.36 8.30 9.18
CA GLU A 35 -14.44 9.70 8.77
C GLU A 35 -14.38 10.65 9.99
N GLY A 36 -13.57 11.70 9.90
CA GLY A 36 -13.35 12.67 10.98
C GLY A 36 -12.45 12.20 12.14
N GLN A 37 -12.13 10.91 12.25
CA GLN A 37 -11.27 10.38 13.33
C GLN A 37 -9.79 10.53 13.01
N ILE A 38 -9.41 10.38 11.74
CA ILE A 38 -8.03 10.60 11.27
C ILE A 38 -7.94 12.00 10.69
N LYS A 39 -6.93 12.77 11.13
CA LYS A 39 -6.69 14.14 10.69
C LYS A 39 -5.34 14.25 10.00
N SER A 40 -5.28 15.08 8.98
CA SER A 40 -4.05 15.48 8.32
C SER A 40 -4.17 16.94 7.89
N ILE A 41 -3.08 17.70 8.00
CA ILE A 41 -2.97 19.03 7.38
C ILE A 41 -2.67 18.95 5.89
N GLN A 42 -2.33 17.75 5.41
CA GLN A 42 -1.99 17.51 4.02
C GLN A 42 -3.25 17.53 3.15
N PRO A 43 -3.16 17.97 1.89
CA PRO A 43 -4.30 18.05 1.01
C PRO A 43 -4.84 16.66 0.63
N MET A 44 -6.16 16.54 0.55
CA MET A 44 -6.85 15.43 -0.14
C MET A 44 -6.34 14.04 0.28
N GLY A 45 -5.93 13.22 -0.70
CA GLY A 45 -5.46 11.85 -0.53
C GLY A 45 -3.98 11.72 -0.16
N SER A 46 -3.24 12.82 0.04
CA SER A 46 -1.78 12.76 0.15
C SER A 46 -1.29 11.90 1.32
N LEU A 47 -1.99 11.90 2.46
CA LEU A 47 -1.59 11.02 3.57
C LEU A 47 -1.76 9.53 3.19
N PHE A 48 -2.83 9.20 2.45
CA PHE A 48 -3.05 7.83 1.98
C PHE A 48 -1.93 7.41 1.03
N GLU A 49 -1.63 8.22 0.02
CA GLU A 49 -0.61 7.94 -1.00
C GLU A 49 0.80 7.79 -0.40
N GLN A 50 1.18 8.68 0.52
CA GLN A 50 2.47 8.57 1.22
C GLN A 50 2.54 7.32 2.09
N SER A 51 1.46 7.01 2.81
CA SER A 51 1.40 5.81 3.66
C SER A 51 1.44 4.54 2.82
N GLU A 52 0.77 4.54 1.66
CA GLU A 52 0.81 3.45 0.69
C GLU A 52 2.22 3.24 0.15
N GLY A 53 2.90 4.32 -0.26
CA GLY A 53 4.29 4.25 -0.72
C GLY A 53 5.22 3.62 0.32
N LEU A 54 5.18 4.13 1.56
CA LEU A 54 5.97 3.57 2.66
C LEU A 54 5.62 2.12 2.97
N PHE A 55 4.32 1.76 2.94
CA PHE A 55 3.88 0.38 3.14
C PHE A 55 4.45 -0.54 2.05
N MET A 56 4.43 -0.10 0.80
CA MET A 56 4.97 -0.87 -0.33
C MET A 56 6.49 -1.03 -0.23
N ASP A 57 7.22 0.02 0.16
CA ASP A 57 8.67 -0.07 0.41
C ASP A 57 8.98 -1.06 1.54
N ILE A 58 8.20 -1.03 2.63
CA ILE A 58 8.34 -2.00 3.73
C ILE A 58 8.03 -3.43 3.25
N ALA A 59 7.02 -3.61 2.40
CA ALA A 59 6.71 -4.91 1.81
C ALA A 59 7.88 -5.43 0.96
N ILE A 60 8.55 -4.56 0.20
CA ILE A 60 9.78 -4.91 -0.53
C ILE A 60 10.90 -5.29 0.43
N LEU A 61 11.15 -4.52 1.50
CA LEU A 61 12.16 -4.86 2.50
C LEU A 61 11.91 -6.22 3.15
N LYS A 62 10.64 -6.53 3.47
CA LYS A 62 10.27 -7.86 3.98
C LYS A 62 10.47 -8.98 2.97
N LEU A 63 10.15 -8.74 1.70
CA LEU A 63 10.44 -9.71 0.64
C LEU A 63 11.94 -9.92 0.45
N MET A 64 12.75 -8.87 0.56
CA MET A 64 14.21 -8.95 0.49
C MET A 64 14.76 -9.79 1.65
N GLU A 65 14.31 -9.53 2.88
CA GLU A 65 14.66 -10.31 4.06
C GLU A 65 14.31 -11.80 3.88
N ILE A 66 13.06 -12.11 3.51
CA ILE A 66 12.58 -13.50 3.32
C ILE A 66 13.35 -14.22 2.20
N LYS A 67 13.76 -13.49 1.15
CA LYS A 67 14.47 -14.06 0.00
C LYS A 67 15.99 -13.96 0.10
N ASN A 68 16.53 -13.47 1.21
CA ASN A 68 17.96 -13.19 1.38
C ASN A 68 18.54 -12.35 0.23
N MET A 69 17.81 -11.33 -0.21
CA MET A 69 18.21 -10.42 -1.28
C MET A 69 18.77 -9.12 -0.71
N THR A 70 19.70 -8.51 -1.45
CA THR A 70 20.29 -7.21 -1.14
C THR A 70 20.01 -6.19 -2.24
N SER A 71 20.30 -4.93 -1.99
CA SER A 71 20.15 -3.86 -2.99
C SER A 71 20.98 -4.13 -4.25
N GLU A 72 22.16 -4.73 -4.12
CA GLU A 72 23.01 -5.12 -5.25
C GLU A 72 22.33 -6.18 -6.13
N THR A 73 21.68 -7.17 -5.51
CA THR A 73 20.93 -8.20 -6.26
C THR A 73 19.74 -7.63 -7.02
N MET A 74 19.12 -6.56 -6.50
CA MET A 74 18.02 -5.85 -7.15
C MET A 74 18.55 -4.97 -8.29
N PHE A 75 19.66 -4.26 -8.07
CA PHE A 75 20.30 -3.40 -9.07
C PHE A 75 20.68 -4.18 -10.33
N GLY A 76 21.20 -5.40 -10.19
CA GLY A 76 21.51 -6.27 -11.35
C GLY A 76 20.30 -6.67 -12.21
N ARG A 77 19.07 -6.40 -11.74
CA ARG A 77 17.81 -6.63 -12.46
C ARG A 77 17.12 -5.32 -12.87
N HIS A 78 17.72 -4.17 -12.57
CA HIS A 78 17.20 -2.89 -13.01
C HIS A 78 17.31 -2.79 -14.53
N ALA A 79 16.28 -2.24 -15.18
CA ALA A 79 16.35 -1.97 -16.60
C ALA A 79 17.50 -0.98 -16.86
N ASN A 80 18.24 -1.18 -17.94
CA ASN A 80 19.41 -0.38 -18.30
C ASN A 80 19.16 0.48 -19.55
N MET A 81 17.89 0.80 -19.83
CA MET A 81 17.46 1.61 -20.98
C MET A 81 17.16 3.05 -20.55
N GLU A 82 18.12 3.66 -19.88
CA GLU A 82 18.06 5.04 -19.38
C GLU A 82 18.96 5.98 -20.20
#